data_AF-A0A850BXF5-F1
#
_entry.id   AF-A0A850BXF5-F1
#
_cell.length_a   1.000
_cell.length_b   1.000
_cell.length_c   1.000
_cell.angle_alpha   90.00
_cell.angle_beta   90.00
_cell.angle_gamma   90.00
#
_symmetry.space_group_name_H-M   'P 1'
#
loop_
_entity.id
_entity.type
_entity.pdbx_description
1 polymer ?
#
loop_
_entity_poly.entity_id
_entity_poly.type
_entity_poly.pdbx_seq_one_letter_code
_entity_poly.pdbx_strand_id
1 'polypeptide(L)'
;MPAYDFICNNCDQRFEVFLTFSEYGKKTVKCAFCGSKNVRRRMTKVRIARSEESRMESMADDFSGFEGLEEDPKAMGRMMRKMGKEMGEELPPEFDEVVDRLEKGQTPEEIEKEIPDLGGDAGDEE
;
A
#
# COMPACT_ATOMS: atom_id res chain seq x y z
N MET A 1 23.19 0.76 -25.86
CA MET A 1 21.95 1.46 -26.21
C MET A 1 20.83 0.81 -25.41
N PRO A 2 20.20 1.51 -24.45
CA PRO A 2 19.22 0.90 -23.55
C PRO A 2 17.95 0.46 -24.31
N ALA A 3 17.42 -0.71 -23.95
CA ALA A 3 16.10 -1.18 -24.37
C ALA A 3 15.04 -0.63 -23.41
N TYR A 4 13.93 -0.14 -23.97
CA TYR A 4 12.82 0.41 -23.21
C TYR A 4 11.56 -0.42 -23.44
N ASP A 5 10.93 -0.83 -22.36
CA ASP A 5 9.67 -1.58 -22.40
C ASP A 5 8.46 -0.67 -22.61
N PHE A 6 7.62 -1.02 -23.57
CA PHE A 6 6.35 -0.37 -23.87
C PHE A 6 5.21 -1.38 -23.89
N ILE A 7 4.00 -0.86 -23.68
CA ILE A 7 2.75 -1.58 -23.91
C ILE A 7 1.80 -0.67 -24.68
N CYS A 8 1.12 -1.23 -25.68
CA CYS A 8 0.13 -0.48 -26.45
C CYS A 8 -1.23 -0.53 -25.75
N ASN A 9 -1.92 0.60 -25.62
CA ASN A 9 -3.25 0.66 -25.02
C ASN A 9 -4.37 0.26 -25.99
N ASN A 10 -4.06 0.01 -27.27
CA ASN A 10 -5.06 -0.39 -28.27
C ASN A 10 -5.08 -1.91 -28.51
N CYS A 11 -3.94 -2.59 -28.44
CA CYS A 11 -3.84 -4.04 -28.66
C CYS A 11 -3.29 -4.80 -27.45
N ASP A 12 -2.99 -4.11 -26.35
CA ASP A 12 -2.43 -4.64 -25.09
C ASP A 12 -1.13 -5.46 -25.23
N GLN A 13 -0.51 -5.42 -26.41
CA GLN A 13 0.75 -6.10 -26.68
C GLN A 13 1.94 -5.34 -26.10
N ARG A 14 2.88 -6.11 -25.55
CA ARG A 14 4.13 -5.64 -24.99
C ARG A 14 5.22 -5.72 -26.04
N PHE A 15 6.09 -4.72 -26.09
CA PHE A 15 7.24 -4.70 -26.99
C PHE A 15 8.36 -3.84 -26.42
N GLU A 16 9.58 -4.14 -26.83
CA GLU A 16 10.77 -3.37 -26.49
C GLU A 16 11.19 -2.47 -27.66
N VAL A 17 11.77 -1.32 -27.34
CA VAL A 17 12.34 -0.40 -28.33
C VAL A 17 13.72 0.04 -27.89
N PHE A 18 14.71 -0.14 -28.76
CA PHE A 18 16.05 0.39 -28.59
C PHE A 18 16.04 1.88 -28.93
N LEU A 19 16.39 2.72 -27.96
CA LEU A 19 16.52 4.16 -28.16
C LEU A 19 17.91 4.60 -27.67
N THR A 20 18.54 5.49 -28.43
CA THR A 20 19.71 6.19 -27.94
C THR A 20 19.30 7.22 -26.91
N PHE A 21 20.27 7.68 -26.10
CA PHE A 21 20.02 8.75 -25.13
C PHE A 21 19.51 10.04 -25.81
N SER A 22 19.99 10.34 -27.01
CA SER A 22 19.56 11.51 -27.78
C SER A 22 18.13 11.42 -28.34
N GLU A 23 17.64 10.20 -28.59
CA GLU A 23 16.28 9.94 -29.09
C GLU A 23 15.25 9.86 -27.97
N TYR A 24 15.70 9.57 -26.74
CA TYR A 24 14.84 9.45 -25.57
C TYR A 24 14.08 10.76 -25.32
N GLY A 25 12.75 10.67 -25.25
CA GLY A 25 11.86 11.82 -25.07
C GLY A 25 11.60 12.67 -26.32
N LYS A 26 12.31 12.43 -27.43
CA LYS A 26 12.12 13.17 -28.70
C LYS A 26 11.44 12.34 -29.77
N LYS A 27 11.74 11.05 -29.85
CA LYS A 27 11.20 10.15 -30.86
C LYS A 27 9.82 9.66 -30.44
N THR A 28 8.85 9.79 -31.34
CA THR A 28 7.51 9.21 -31.13
C THR A 28 7.57 7.71 -31.37
N VAL A 29 7.23 6.93 -30.35
CA VAL A 29 7.21 5.46 -30.42
C VAL A 29 5.84 5.02 -30.93
N LYS A 30 5.84 4.13 -31.92
CA LYS A 30 4.63 3.45 -32.43
C LYS A 30 4.65 1.99 -32.01
N CYS A 31 3.48 1.41 -31.82
CA CYS A 31 3.37 -0.02 -31.58
C CYS A 31 3.91 -0.82 -32.76
N ALA A 32 4.77 -1.81 -32.49
CA ALA A 32 5.32 -2.71 -33.51
C ALA A 32 4.27 -3.63 -34.16
N PHE A 33 3.12 -3.82 -33.51
CA PHE A 33 2.06 -4.74 -33.96
C PHE A 33 0.93 -4.04 -34.72
N CYS A 34 0.38 -2.95 -34.16
CA CYS A 34 -0.79 -2.27 -34.73
C CYS A 34 -0.49 -0.86 -35.28
N GLY A 35 0.75 -0.37 -35.13
CA GLY A 35 1.16 0.97 -35.59
C GLY A 35 0.56 2.16 -34.83
N SER A 36 -0.25 1.90 -33.79
CA SER A 36 -0.85 2.97 -32.96
C SER A 36 0.21 3.78 -32.23
N LYS A 37 -0.08 5.07 -32.03
CA LYS A 37 0.72 5.99 -31.19
C LYS A 37 0.33 5.95 -29.71
N ASN A 38 -0.80 5.29 -29.37
CA ASN A 38 -1.25 5.11 -27.99
C ASN A 38 -0.44 3.99 -27.31
N VAL A 39 0.78 4.33 -26.93
CA VAL A 39 1.69 3.44 -26.22
C VAL A 39 2.09 4.09 -24.90
N ARG A 40 2.18 3.29 -23.84
CA ARG A 40 2.69 3.73 -22.54
C ARG A 40 3.97 2.98 -22.22
N ARG A 41 4.92 3.67 -21.59
CA ARG A 41 6.13 3.02 -21.07
C ARG A 41 5.76 2.15 -19.88
N ARG A 42 6.34 0.96 -19.81
CA ARG A 42 6.22 0.08 -18.66
C ARG A 42 7.55 0.10 -17.92
N MET A 43 7.57 0.68 -16.73
CA MET A 43 8.71 0.53 -15.83
C MET A 43 8.64 -0.87 -15.21
N THR A 44 9.71 -1.65 -15.35
CA THR A 44 9.85 -2.92 -14.62
C THR A 44 9.95 -2.63 -13.12
N LYS A 45 9.36 -3.51 -12.30
CA LYS A 45 9.48 -3.42 -10.85
C LYS A 45 10.94 -3.71 -10.49
N VAL A 46 11.63 -2.74 -9.90
CA VAL A 46 12.96 -2.93 -9.34
C VAL A 46 12.84 -3.37 -7.88
N ARG A 47 13.71 -4.30 -7.46
CA ARG A 47 13.89 -4.64 -6.04
C ARG A 47 15.17 -3.97 -5.57
N ILE A 48 15.08 -3.17 -4.52
CA ILE A 48 16.22 -2.49 -3.91
C ILE A 48 16.55 -3.25 -2.62
N ALA A 49 17.80 -3.71 -2.49
CA ALA A 49 18.29 -4.24 -1.22
C ALA A 49 18.42 -3.08 -0.23
N ARG A 50 17.79 -3.18 0.94
CA ARG A 50 17.88 -2.19 2.02
C ARG A 50 18.72 -2.76 3.16
N SER A 51 19.58 -1.91 3.74
CA SER A 51 20.31 -2.20 4.97
C SER A 51 19.35 -2.36 6.15
N GLU A 52 19.79 -3.05 7.21
CA GLU A 52 18.98 -3.21 8.43
C GLU A 52 18.66 -1.85 9.09
N GLU A 53 19.63 -0.92 9.11
CA GLU A 53 19.42 0.45 9.58
C GLU A 53 18.28 1.17 8.82
N SER A 54 18.28 1.11 7.48
CA SER A 54 17.21 1.72 6.68
C SER A 54 15.85 1.05 6.88
N ARG A 55 15.82 -0.24 7.27
CA ARG A 55 14.57 -0.91 7.66
C ARG A 55 14.09 -0.39 9.02
N MET A 56 14.99 -0.28 9.99
CA MET A 56 14.68 0.20 11.34
C MET A 56 14.24 1.66 11.34
N GLU A 57 14.87 2.51 10.52
CA GLU A 57 14.46 3.91 10.30
C GLU A 57 13.08 4.00 9.65
N SER A 58 12.76 3.15 8.66
CA SER A 58 11.41 3.11 8.06
C SER A 58 10.35 2.69 9.08
N MET A 59 10.69 1.76 9.98
CA MET A 59 9.81 1.38 11.09
C MET A 59 9.65 2.53 12.09
N ALA A 60 10.73 3.23 12.44
CA ALA A 60 10.67 4.38 13.34
C ALA A 60 9.84 5.54 12.76
N ASP A 61 9.90 5.78 11.44
CA ASP A 61 9.05 6.74 10.72
C ASP A 61 7.57 6.34 10.82
N ASP A 62 7.25 5.06 10.59
CA ASP A 62 5.91 4.50 10.80
C ASP A 62 5.43 4.68 12.27
N PHE A 63 6.32 4.55 13.26
CA PHE A 63 6.01 4.82 14.68
C PHE A 63 5.87 6.31 15.00
N SER A 64 6.61 7.20 14.35
CA SER A 64 6.46 8.65 14.56
C SER A 64 5.12 9.16 14.05
N GLY A 65 4.53 8.49 13.04
CA GLY A 65 3.15 8.68 12.61
C GLY A 65 2.09 8.32 13.68
N PHE A 66 2.49 7.75 14.81
CA PHE A 66 1.63 7.47 15.97
C PHE A 66 1.41 8.70 16.86
N GLU A 67 2.32 9.67 16.83
CA GLU A 67 2.22 10.89 17.64
C GLU A 67 1.09 11.79 17.07
N GLY A 68 -0.04 11.86 17.79
CA GLY A 68 -1.27 12.55 17.34
C GLY A 68 -2.35 11.65 16.73
N LEU A 69 -2.14 10.33 16.72
CA LEU A 69 -3.11 9.35 16.21
C LEU A 69 -4.33 9.17 17.13
N GLU A 70 -4.20 9.57 18.41
CA GLU A 70 -5.28 9.63 19.39
C GLU A 70 -6.36 10.68 19.03
N GLU A 71 -5.99 11.69 18.24
CA GLU A 71 -6.89 12.80 17.87
C GLU A 71 -7.74 12.49 16.62
N ASP A 72 -7.40 11.44 15.84
CA ASP A 72 -8.13 11.04 14.62
C ASP A 72 -8.53 9.55 14.65
N PRO A 73 -9.80 9.21 14.95
CA PRO A 73 -10.27 7.82 14.98
C PRO A 73 -10.08 7.09 13.64
N LYS A 74 -10.06 7.80 12.50
CA LYS A 74 -9.82 7.18 11.19
C LYS A 74 -8.37 6.85 10.94
N ALA A 75 -7.45 7.59 11.55
CA ALA A 75 -6.03 7.26 11.53
C ALA A 75 -5.77 6.01 12.39
N MET A 76 -6.43 5.93 13.55
CA MET A 76 -6.41 4.76 14.43
C MET A 76 -6.93 3.49 13.77
N GLY A 77 -8.09 3.53 13.09
CA GLY A 77 -8.62 2.37 12.36
C GLY A 77 -7.68 1.88 11.26
N ARG A 78 -7.12 2.80 10.45
CA ARG A 78 -6.17 2.44 9.38
C ARG A 78 -4.88 1.80 9.92
N MET A 79 -4.42 2.27 11.07
CA MET A 79 -3.24 1.72 11.75
C MET A 79 -3.52 0.31 12.27
N MET A 80 -4.62 0.11 13.00
CA MET A 80 -5.04 -1.21 13.50
C MET A 80 -5.21 -2.23 12.37
N ARG A 81 -5.73 -1.79 11.21
CA ARG A 81 -5.81 -2.63 10.00
C ARG A 81 -4.44 -3.01 9.43
N LYS A 82 -3.47 -2.11 9.47
CA LYS A 82 -2.09 -2.37 9.02
C LYS A 82 -1.40 -3.33 9.98
N MET A 83 -1.51 -3.08 11.28
CA MET A 83 -0.94 -3.93 12.33
C MET A 83 -1.51 -5.35 12.29
N GLY A 84 -2.83 -5.52 12.14
CA GLY A 84 -3.44 -6.84 12.01
C GLY A 84 -2.99 -7.64 10.78
N LYS A 85 -2.74 -6.97 9.65
CA LYS A 85 -2.19 -7.61 8.45
C LYS A 85 -0.72 -8.02 8.59
N GLU A 86 0.06 -7.27 9.37
CA GLU A 86 1.47 -7.56 9.62
C GLU A 86 1.67 -8.59 10.74
N MET A 87 0.76 -8.63 11.72
CA MET A 87 0.80 -9.57 12.84
C MET A 87 0.36 -10.99 12.42
N GLY A 88 -0.36 -11.13 11.29
CA GLY A 88 -0.54 -12.40 10.58
C GLY A 88 -1.37 -13.46 11.32
N GLU A 89 -1.82 -13.18 12.53
CA GLU A 89 -2.71 -14.01 13.33
C GLU A 89 -4.17 -13.70 12.99
N GLU A 90 -5.02 -14.72 13.02
CA GLU A 90 -6.46 -14.62 12.81
C GLU A 90 -7.09 -13.82 13.96
N LEU A 91 -7.04 -12.50 13.83
CA LEU A 91 -7.75 -11.60 14.73
C LEU A 91 -9.23 -11.98 14.76
N PRO A 92 -9.87 -11.96 15.94
CA PRO A 92 -11.30 -12.23 16.05
C PRO A 92 -12.11 -11.34 15.09
N PRO A 93 -13.23 -11.83 14.54
CA PRO A 93 -14.07 -11.05 13.62
C PRO A 93 -14.57 -9.74 14.25
N GLU A 94 -14.64 -9.69 15.59
CA GLU A 94 -15.00 -8.50 16.36
C GLU A 94 -13.96 -7.37 16.23
N PHE A 95 -12.68 -7.73 16.10
CA PHE A 95 -11.60 -6.75 15.89
C PHE A 95 -11.75 -6.07 14.53
N ASP A 96 -12.05 -6.82 13.47
CA ASP A 96 -12.30 -6.26 12.14
C ASP A 96 -13.50 -5.29 12.14
N GLU A 97 -14.51 -5.55 12.98
CA GLU A 97 -15.70 -4.71 13.14
C GLU A 97 -15.37 -3.38 13.84
N VAL A 98 -14.52 -3.41 14.88
CA VAL A 98 -14.00 -2.21 15.58
C VAL A 98 -13.18 -1.35 14.61
N VAL A 99 -12.27 -1.98 13.87
CA VAL A 99 -11.42 -1.30 12.89
C VAL A 99 -12.25 -0.61 11.80
N ASP A 100 -13.28 -1.28 11.28
CA ASP A 100 -14.17 -0.71 10.27
C ASP A 100 -14.99 0.49 10.80
N ARG A 101 -15.43 0.45 12.06
CA ARG A 101 -16.11 1.58 12.73
C ARG A 101 -15.18 2.78 12.96
N LEU A 102 -13.95 2.54 13.40
CA LEU A 102 -12.92 3.57 13.54
C LEU A 102 -12.60 4.23 12.19
N GLU A 103 -12.47 3.44 11.11
CA GLU A 103 -12.28 3.97 9.75
C GLU A 103 -13.47 4.81 9.24
N LYS A 104 -14.69 4.52 9.72
CA LYS A 104 -15.90 5.34 9.46
C LYS A 104 -15.92 6.63 10.29
N GLY A 105 -15.11 6.74 11.34
CA GLY A 105 -14.93 7.93 12.17
C GLY A 105 -15.76 7.96 13.45
N GLN A 106 -16.22 6.79 13.93
CA GLN A 106 -16.76 6.67 15.29
C GLN A 106 -15.63 6.73 16.31
N THR A 107 -15.87 7.31 17.48
CA THR A 107 -14.85 7.37 18.54
C THR A 107 -14.74 6.03 19.28
N PRO A 108 -13.59 5.72 19.91
CA PRO A 108 -13.43 4.49 20.70
C PRO A 108 -14.50 4.32 21.80
N GLU A 109 -14.90 5.42 22.45
CA GLU A 109 -15.91 5.43 23.52
C GLU A 109 -17.32 5.08 23.01
N GLU A 110 -17.66 5.49 21.78
CA GLU A 110 -18.94 5.13 21.14
C GLU A 110 -18.98 3.65 20.78
N ILE A 111 -17.85 3.10 20.32
CA ILE A 111 -17.72 1.69 19.94
C ILE A 111 -17.83 0.78 21.17
N GLU A 112 -17.16 1.13 22.28
CA GLU A 112 -17.23 0.38 23.54
C GLU A 112 -18.65 0.32 24.12
N LYS A 113 -19.42 1.41 23.94
CA LYS A 113 -20.82 1.47 24.37
C LYS A 113 -21.76 0.62 23.52
N GLU A 114 -21.49 0.50 22.22
CA GLU A 114 -22.29 -0.31 21.29
C GLU A 114 -21.86 -1.78 21.28
N ILE A 115 -20.61 -2.07 21.63
CA ILE A 115 -20.02 -3.42 21.75
C ILE A 115 -19.47 -3.60 23.17
N PRO A 116 -20.33 -3.83 24.18
CA PRO A 116 -19.89 -4.05 25.56
C PRO A 116 -19.11 -5.37 25.76
N ASP A 117 -19.00 -6.21 24.73
CA ASP A 117 -18.40 -7.55 24.81
C ASP A 117 -16.88 -7.57 24.58
N LEU A 118 -16.24 -6.42 24.30
CA LEU A 118 -14.77 -6.33 24.14
C LEU A 118 -14.01 -6.26 25.48
N GLY A 119 -14.73 -6.14 26.61
CA GLY A 119 -14.17 -6.01 27.95
C GLY A 119 -14.07 -7.30 28.75
N GLY A 120 -14.26 -8.46 28.15
CA GLY A 120 -14.48 -9.69 28.93
C GLY A 120 -13.98 -10.99 28.32
N ASP A 121 -12.72 -11.07 27.88
CA ASP A 121 -11.93 -12.32 27.92
C ASP A 121 -10.44 -12.09 27.56
N ALA A 122 -9.73 -11.24 28.30
CA ALA A 122 -8.27 -11.10 28.16
C ALA A 122 -7.57 -10.81 29.50
N GLY A 123 -7.99 -11.50 30.56
CA GLY A 123 -7.44 -11.23 31.90
C GLY A 123 -7.77 -12.21 33.02
N ASP A 124 -8.11 -13.47 32.74
CA ASP A 124 -8.19 -14.50 33.79
C ASP A 124 -7.75 -15.87 33.25
N GLU A 125 -6.44 -16.07 33.16
CA GLU A 125 -5.83 -17.40 33.23
C GLU A 125 -4.65 -17.34 34.20
N GLU A 126 -4.68 -18.26 35.17
CA GLU A 126 -3.89 -18.43 36.39
C GLU A 126 -2.36 -18.65 36.17
#